data_AF-A0A0G0SCY0-F1
#
_entry.id   AF-A0A0G0SCY0-F1
#
_cell.length_a   1.000
_cell.length_b   1.000
_cell.length_c   1.000
_cell.angle_alpha   90.00
_cell.angle_beta   90.00
_cell.angle_gamma   90.00
#
_symmetry.space_group_name_H-M   'P 1'
#
loop_
_entity.id
_entity.type
_entity.pdbx_description
1 polymer ?
#
loop_
_entity_poly.entity_id
_entity_poly.type
_entity_poly.pdbx_seq_one_letter_code
_entity_poly.pdbx_strand_id
1 'polypeptide(L)' 'MKKLEIKLGKYKHFKGHLCKVIGVARHSEDPEKEFVVYEHAYEDGKMQLWIRPKEMFLENVEVNGQKVPRFKYLGE' A
#
# COMPACT_ATOMS: atom_id res chain seq x y z
N MET A 1 6.88 17.58 11.10
CA MET A 1 5.92 17.16 10.06
C MET A 1 5.31 15.84 10.48
N LYS A 2 3.97 15.68 10.48
CA LYS A 2 3.34 14.41 10.88
C LYS A 2 3.77 13.31 9.91
N LYS A 3 4.53 12.33 10.38
CA LYS A 3 4.85 11.11 9.63
C LYS A 3 3.51 10.40 9.39
N LEU A 4 3.04 10.30 8.14
CA LEU A 4 1.83 9.54 7.86
C LEU A 4 2.07 8.08 8.25
N GLU A 5 1.31 7.63 9.23
CA GLU A 5 1.35 6.27 9.72
C GLU A 5 0.46 5.39 8.83
N ILE A 6 1.01 4.26 8.39
CA ILE A 6 0.27 3.28 7.61
C ILE A 6 -0.54 2.43 8.58
N LYS A 7 -1.86 2.35 8.36
CA LYS A 7 -2.73 1.48 9.14
C LYS A 7 -2.61 0.05 8.61
N LEU A 8 -2.66 -0.93 9.50
CA LEU A 8 -2.82 -2.32 9.09
C LEU A 8 -4.27 -2.57 8.69
N GLY A 9 -4.52 -3.56 7.84
CA GLY A 9 -5.87 -3.92 7.41
C GLY A 9 -6.08 -3.81 5.90
N LYS A 10 -7.34 -3.72 5.49
CA LYS A 10 -7.77 -3.79 4.09
C LYS A 10 -7.56 -2.45 3.39
N TYR A 11 -7.01 -2.51 2.18
CA TYR A 11 -6.86 -1.39 1.27
C TYR A 11 -7.42 -1.73 -0.11
N LYS A 12 -7.91 -0.71 -0.81
CA LYS A 12 -8.30 -0.79 -2.22
C LYS A 12 -7.31 0.00 -3.07
N HIS A 13 -6.65 -0.68 -4.00
CA HIS A 13 -5.85 -0.03 -5.03
C HIS A 13 -6.78 0.72 -6.01
N PHE A 14 -6.33 1.84 -6.58
CA PHE A 14 -7.13 2.63 -7.52
C PHE A 14 -7.63 1.84 -8.75
N LYS A 15 -6.93 0.76 -9.12
CA LYS A 15 -7.35 -0.18 -10.20
C LYS A 15 -8.47 -1.15 -9.79
N GLY A 16 -8.97 -1.07 -8.56
CA GLY A 16 -10.08 -1.90 -8.07
C GLY A 16 -9.67 -3.08 -7.19
N HIS A 17 -8.41 -3.50 -7.25
CA HIS A 17 -7.87 -4.63 -6.48
C HIS A 17 -7.89 -4.39 -4.97
N LEU A 18 -8.19 -5.44 -4.20
CA LEU A 18 -8.08 -5.44 -2.73
C LEU A 18 -6.74 -6.02 -2.29
N CYS A 19 -6.18 -5.44 -1.24
CA CYS A 19 -5.01 -5.98 -0.55
C CYS A 19 -5.14 -5.79 0.96
N LYS A 20 -4.35 -6.55 1.71
CA LYS A 20 -4.25 -6.44 3.16
C LYS A 20 -2.85 -6.00 3.54
N VAL A 21 -2.71 -4.81 4.12
CA VAL A 21 -1.45 -4.35 4.69
C VAL A 21 -1.21 -5.06 6.00
N ILE A 22 -0.03 -5.68 6.12
CA ILE A 22 0.38 -6.47 7.29
C ILE A 22 1.56 -5.86 8.03
N GLY A 23 2.22 -4.85 7.46
CA GLY A 23 3.31 -4.16 8.14
C GLY A 23 3.97 -3.06 7.32
N VAL A 24 4.92 -2.39 7.95
CA VAL A 24 5.88 -1.50 7.31
C VAL A 24 7.28 -2.03 7.63
N ALA A 25 8.07 -2.30 6.61
CA ALA A 25 9.46 -2.73 6.72
C ALA A 25 10.41 -1.56 6.47
N ARG A 26 11.64 -1.68 6.98
CA ARG A 26 12.76 -0.78 6.64
C ARG A 26 13.73 -1.51 5.73
N HIS A 27 14.37 -0.77 4.82
CA HIS A 27 15.42 -1.31 3.97
C HIS A 27 16.70 -1.53 4.81
N SER A 28 17.31 -2.72 4.74
CA SER A 28 18.47 -3.05 5.58
C SER A 28 19.69 -2.19 5.28
N GLU A 29 19.94 -1.91 4.00
CA GLU A 29 21.08 -1.07 3.57
C GLU A 29 20.78 0.43 3.66
N ASP A 30 19.52 0.82 3.93
CA ASP A 30 19.09 2.22 3.95
C ASP A 30 17.90 2.42 4.90
N PRO A 31 18.16 2.53 6.22
CA PRO A 31 17.10 2.54 7.24
C PRO A 31 16.06 3.66 7.11
N GLU A 32 16.35 4.72 6.33
CA GLU A 32 15.43 5.82 6.06
C GLU A 32 14.38 5.45 5.00
N LYS A 33 14.63 4.42 4.19
CA LYS A 33 13.65 3.91 3.21
C LYS A 33 12.69 2.92 3.87
N GLU A 34 11.42 3.30 3.90
CA GLU A 34 10.32 2.48 4.40
C GLU A 34 9.53 1.85 3.24
N PHE A 35 9.08 0.61 3.44
CA PHE A 35 8.27 -0.15 2.49
C PHE A 35 6.99 -0.64 3.17
N VAL A 36 5.86 -0.55 2.49
CA VAL A 36 4.61 -1.18 2.94
C VAL A 36 4.61 -2.64 2.50
N VAL A 37 4.39 -3.53 3.45
CA VAL A 37 4.26 -4.98 3.23
C VAL A 37 2.77 -5.33 3.20
N TYR A 38 2.31 -5.95 2.12
CA TYR A 38 0.91 -6.32 1.97
C TYR A 38 0.71 -7.64 1.22
N GLU A 39 -0.41 -8.29 1.51
CA GLU A 39 -0.89 -9.48 0.81
C GLU A 39 -1.85 -9.06 -0.32
N HIS A 40 -1.67 -9.67 -1.49
CA HIS A 40 -2.56 -9.47 -2.64
C HIS A 40 -3.01 -10.82 -3.23
N ALA A 41 -4.30 -10.89 -3.53
CA ALA A 41 -4.94 -12.03 -4.16
C ALA A 41 -4.88 -11.93 -5.68
N TYR A 42 -4.34 -12.97 -6.31
CA TYR A 42 -4.42 -13.12 -7.77
C TYR A 42 -5.67 -13.89 -8.17
N GLU A 43 -5.99 -13.83 -9.47
CA GLU A 43 -7.14 -14.53 -10.07
C GLU A 43 -7.06 -16.05 -9.88
N ASP A 44 -5.86 -16.62 -9.68
CA ASP A 44 -5.65 -18.03 -9.40
C ASP A 44 -5.84 -18.41 -7.91
N GLY A 45 -6.27 -17.46 -7.08
CA GLY A 45 -6.49 -17.64 -5.65
C GLY A 45 -5.22 -17.67 -4.80
N LYS A 46 -4.03 -17.54 -5.39
CA LYS A 46 -2.78 -17.47 -4.62
C LYS A 46 -2.66 -16.11 -3.94
N MET A 47 -2.30 -16.13 -2.66
CA MET A 47 -1.82 -14.95 -1.96
C MET A 47 -0.32 -14.80 -2.21
N GLN A 48 0.13 -13.61 -2.61
CA GLN A 48 1.56 -13.28 -2.56
C GLN A 48 1.80 -12.05 -1.72
N LEU A 49 2.99 -12.03 -1.11
CA LEU A 49 3.50 -10.89 -0.40
C LEU A 49 4.17 -9.93 -1.36
N TRP A 50 3.83 -8.65 -1.22
CA TRP A 50 4.39 -7.57 -1.97
C TRP A 50 4.99 -6.53 -1.02
N ILE A 51 6.06 -5.89 -1.48
CA ILE A 51 6.58 -4.67 -0.89
C ILE A 51 6.44 -3.52 -1.88
N ARG A 52 6.15 -2.32 -1.37
CA ARG A 52 6.14 -1.11 -2.18
C ARG A 52 6.73 0.04 -1.37
N PRO A 53 7.53 0.95 -1.97
CA PRO A 53 8.01 2.13 -1.27
C PRO A 53 6.84 2.88 -0.61
N LYS A 54 7.01 3.26 0.66
CA LYS A 54 5.95 3.89 1.45
C LYS A 54 5.44 5.18 0.82
N GLU A 55 6.33 5.97 0.24
CA GLU A 55 5.99 7.21 -0.46
C GLU A 55 5.05 6.93 -1.65
N MET A 56 5.40 5.93 -2.48
CA MET A 56 4.56 5.50 -3.59
C MET A 56 3.25 4.84 -3.14
N PHE A 57 3.18 4.31 -1.93
CA PHE A 57 1.94 3.74 -1.39
C PHE A 57 0.97 4.85 -0.94
N LEU A 58 1.50 5.91 -0.32
CA LEU A 58 0.75 7.05 0.20
C LEU A 58 0.40 8.09 -0.86
N GLU A 59 0.99 8.01 -2.05
CA GLU A 59 0.77 9.01 -3.09
C GLU A 59 -0.67 9.03 -3.62
N ASN A 60 -1.09 10.20 -4.08
CA ASN A 60 -2.29 10.32 -4.90
C ASN A 60 -1.93 10.11 -6.38
N VAL A 61 -2.82 9.48 -7.12
CA VAL A 61 -2.74 9.30 -8.57
C VAL A 61 -3.89 10.04 -9.26
N GLU A 62 -3.69 10.40 -10.52
CA GLU A 62 -4.75 10.98 -11.34
C GLU A 62 -5.53 9.87 -12.05
N VAL A 63 -6.85 9.84 -11.85
CA VAL A 63 -7.77 8.90 -12.48
C VAL A 63 -8.97 9.69 -12.95
N ASN A 64 -9.24 9.68 -14.26
CA ASN A 64 -10.34 10.45 -14.88
C ASN A 64 -10.32 11.94 -14.49
N GLY A 65 -9.14 12.56 -14.47
CA GLY A 65 -8.97 13.98 -14.10
C GLY A 65 -9.12 14.30 -12.61
N GLN A 66 -9.27 13.29 -11.75
CA GLN A 66 -9.37 13.46 -10.29
C GLN A 66 -8.15 12.86 -9.59
N LYS A 67 -7.62 13.58 -8.57
CA LYS A 67 -6.58 13.06 -7.68
C LYS A 67 -7.21 12.18 -6.61
N VAL A 68 -6.84 10.89 -6.60
CA VAL A 68 -7.34 9.90 -5.62
C VAL A 68 -6.16 9.18 -4.96
N PRO A 69 -6.30 8.69 -3.70
CA PRO A 69 -5.27 7.88 -3.08
C PRO A 69 -4.95 6.65 -3.93
N ARG A 70 -3.67 6.35 -4.15
CA ARG A 70 -3.28 5.12 -4.85
C ARG A 70 -3.83 3.89 -4.13
N PHE A 71 -3.76 3.90 -2.80
CA PHE A 71 -4.34 2.91 -1.92
C PHE A 71 -5.28 3.58 -0.90
N LYS A 72 -6.56 3.22 -0.94
CA LYS A 72 -7.57 3.71 0.00
C LYS A 72 -7.78 2.72 1.13
N TYR A 73 -7.62 3.15 2.38
CA TYR A 73 -7.91 2.34 3.56
C TYR A 73 -9.42 2.04 3.66
N LEU A 74 -9.77 0.78 3.94
CA LEU A 74 -11.15 0.31 4.06
C LEU A 74 -11.53 -0.14 5.48
N GLY A 75 -10.57 -0.27 6.41
CA GLY A 75 -10.79 -0.85 7.74
C GLY A 75 -10.02 -2.15 7.94
N GLU A 76 -10.05 -2.70 9.15
CA GLU A 76 -9.52 -4.04 9.46
C GLU A 76 -10.47 -5.17 9.05
#